data_AF-A0A938H7N7-F1
#
_entry.id   AF-A0A938H7N7-F1
#
_cell.length_a   1.000
_cell.length_b   1.000
_cell.length_c   1.000
_cell.angle_alpha   90.00
_cell.angle_beta   90.00
_cell.angle_gamma   90.00
#
_symmetry.space_group_name_H-M   'P 1'
#
loop_
_entity.id
_entity.type
_entity.pdbx_description
1 polymer ?
#
loop_
_entity_poly.entity_id
_entity_poly.type
_entity_poly.pdbx_seq_one_letter_code
_entity_poly.pdbx_strand_id
1 'polypeptide(L)'
;MGVSASTTSGGLYTPEQRARRDATRWTLVQGILAPLQFLVCIASAGLVLRYLATGEGLAIANLSVLLKTGILLLIMVTGSIWEKVVFDEWLFAKPFFWE
;
A
#
# COMPACT_ATOMS: atom_id res chain seq x y z
N MET A 1 -12.06 44.14 8.84
CA MET A 1 -12.29 43.51 7.51
C MET A 1 -11.20 42.45 7.35
N GLY A 2 -11.30 41.29 8.00
CA GLY A 2 -12.22 40.22 7.65
C GLY A 2 -11.50 39.31 6.66
N VAL A 3 -10.54 38.51 7.15
CA VAL A 3 -9.72 37.58 6.36
C VAL A 3 -10.67 36.62 5.65
N SER A 4 -10.67 36.66 4.31
CA SER A 4 -11.44 35.74 3.48
C SER A 4 -10.96 34.31 3.73
N ALA A 5 -11.75 33.53 4.48
CA ALA A 5 -11.58 32.10 4.57
C ALA A 5 -11.90 31.50 3.20
N SER A 6 -10.86 31.12 2.46
CA SER A 6 -11.00 30.28 1.27
C SER A 6 -11.50 28.91 1.72
N THR A 7 -12.78 28.63 1.49
CA THR A 7 -13.38 27.32 1.69
C THR A 7 -12.80 26.36 0.64
N THR A 8 -11.65 25.77 0.93
CA THR A 8 -11.03 24.76 0.07
C THR A 8 -11.92 23.52 0.09
N SER A 9 -12.60 23.23 -1.02
CA SER A 9 -13.18 21.92 -1.31
C SER A 9 -12.15 20.85 -0.94
N GLY A 10 -12.49 19.98 0.00
CA GLY A 10 -11.57 19.03 0.65
C GLY A 10 -10.81 18.16 -0.34
N GLY A 11 -9.61 18.58 -0.71
CA GLY A 11 -8.67 17.74 -1.43
C GLY A 11 -7.98 16.77 -0.47
N LEU A 12 -7.67 15.56 -0.94
CA LEU A 12 -6.94 14.54 -0.18
C LEU A 12 -5.57 15.04 0.35
N TYR A 13 -5.04 16.12 -0.22
CA TYR A 13 -3.76 16.73 0.15
C TYR A 13 -3.88 18.26 0.19
N THR A 14 -3.27 18.87 1.21
CA THR A 14 -2.85 20.28 1.20
C THR A 14 -1.76 20.52 0.15
N PRO A 15 -1.53 21.77 -0.31
CA PRO A 15 -0.44 22.11 -1.22
C PRO A 15 0.94 21.63 -0.72
N GLU A 16 1.19 21.76 0.58
CA GLU A 16 2.43 21.35 1.23
C GLU A 16 2.59 19.82 1.22
N GLN A 17 1.51 19.08 1.54
CA GLN A 17 1.51 17.61 1.47
C GLN A 17 1.74 17.11 0.04
N ARG A 18 1.14 17.77 -0.96
CA ARG A 18 1.36 17.45 -2.37
C ARG A 18 2.81 17.69 -2.77
N ALA A 19 3.40 18.81 -2.36
CA ALA A 19 4.82 19.09 -2.61
C ALA A 19 5.74 18.04 -1.96
N ARG A 20 5.45 17.62 -0.71
CA ARG A 20 6.21 16.54 -0.04
C ARG A 20 6.09 15.20 -0.77
N ARG A 21 4.88 14.86 -1.24
CA ARG A 21 4.64 13.65 -2.05
C ARG A 21 5.47 13.69 -3.33
N ASP A 22 5.37 14.78 -4.08
CA ASP A 22 6.01 14.92 -5.39
C ASP A 22 7.53 15.02 -5.29
N ALA A 23 8.07 15.47 -4.14
CA ALA A 23 9.51 15.50 -3.86
C ALA A 23 10.12 14.10 -3.57
N THR A 24 9.30 13.05 -3.40
CA THR A 24 9.81 11.70 -3.09
C THR A 24 9.36 10.65 -4.08
N ARG A 25 10.14 9.56 -4.19
CA ARG A 25 9.82 8.44 -5.09
C ARG A 25 8.89 7.41 -4.47
N TRP A 26 8.44 7.63 -3.24
CA TRP A 26 7.68 6.65 -2.48
C TRP A 26 6.33 6.31 -3.11
N THR A 27 5.65 7.27 -3.76
CA THR A 27 4.42 6.98 -4.54
C THR A 27 4.70 6.04 -5.73
N LEU A 28 5.84 6.20 -6.41
CA LEU A 28 6.25 5.28 -7.48
C LEU A 28 6.55 3.88 -6.93
N VAL A 29 7.24 3.81 -5.79
CA VAL A 29 7.52 2.54 -5.10
C VAL A 29 6.21 1.80 -4.79
N GLN A 30 5.23 2.49 -4.20
CA GLN A 30 3.91 1.91 -3.93
C GLN A 30 3.17 1.54 -5.22
N GLY A 31 3.25 2.38 -6.26
CA GLY A 31 2.65 2.12 -7.57
C GLY A 31 3.19 0.87 -8.27
N ILE A 32 4.39 0.39 -7.91
CA ILE A 32 4.98 -0.86 -8.40
C ILE A 32 4.70 -2.02 -7.43
N LEU A 33 4.91 -1.79 -6.13
CA LEU A 33 4.75 -2.83 -5.11
C LEU A 33 3.30 -3.31 -4.98
N ALA A 34 2.30 -2.42 -5.11
CA ALA A 34 0.90 -2.81 -5.00
C ALA A 34 0.45 -3.77 -6.13
N PRO A 35 0.69 -3.48 -7.43
CA PRO A 35 0.42 -4.46 -8.49
C PRO A 35 1.20 -5.76 -8.34
N LEU A 36 2.48 -5.68 -8.00
CA LEU A 36 3.31 -6.87 -7.76
C LEU A 36 2.72 -7.74 -6.65
N GLN A 37 2.35 -7.14 -5.51
CA GLN A 37 1.72 -7.82 -4.39
C GLN A 37 0.41 -8.50 -4.81
N PHE A 38 -0.40 -7.83 -5.62
CA PHE A 38 -1.66 -8.40 -6.12
C PHE A 38 -1.41 -9.64 -7.00
N LEU A 39 -0.45 -9.57 -7.92
CA LEU A 39 -0.06 -10.71 -8.77
C LEU A 39 0.47 -11.89 -7.94
N VAL A 40 1.32 -11.62 -6.95
CA VAL A 40 1.82 -12.66 -6.03
C VAL A 40 0.68 -13.26 -5.22
N CYS A 41 -0.30 -12.46 -4.80
CA CYS A 41 -1.48 -12.95 -4.09
C CYS A 41 -2.30 -13.92 -4.95
N ILE A 42 -2.56 -13.58 -6.22
CA ILE A 42 -3.28 -14.45 -7.16
C ILE A 42 -2.49 -15.74 -7.40
N ALA A 43 -1.19 -15.64 -7.67
CA ALA A 43 -0.34 -16.81 -7.90
C ALA A 43 -0.32 -17.75 -6.67
N SER A 44 -0.16 -17.19 -5.46
CA SER A 44 -0.21 -17.96 -4.21
C SER A 44 -1.57 -18.61 -3.99
N ALA A 45 -2.68 -17.90 -4.23
CA ALA A 45 -4.02 -18.46 -4.14
C ALA A 45 -4.22 -19.62 -5.13
N GLY A 46 -3.76 -19.48 -6.37
CA GLY A 46 -3.81 -20.55 -7.37
C GLY A 46 -3.03 -21.80 -6.95
N LEU A 47 -1.85 -21.63 -6.36
CA LEU A 47 -1.03 -22.75 -5.87
C LEU A 47 -1.68 -23.46 -4.67
N VAL A 48 -2.28 -22.69 -3.75
CA VAL A 48 -3.04 -23.26 -2.61
C VAL A 48 -4.25 -24.03 -3.12
N LEU A 49 -5.03 -23.45 -4.04
CA LEU A 49 -6.20 -24.13 -4.63
C LEU A 49 -5.80 -25.41 -5.39
N ARG A 50 -4.69 -25.38 -6.14
CA ARG A 50 -4.14 -26.56 -6.80
C ARG A 50 -3.81 -27.66 -5.79
N TYR A 51 -3.13 -27.32 -4.70
CA TYR A 51 -2.83 -28.29 -3.64
C TYR A 51 -4.10 -28.86 -3.02
N LEU A 52 -5.10 -28.02 -2.70
CA LEU A 52 -6.37 -28.49 -2.13
C LEU A 52 -7.15 -29.42 -3.08
N ALA A 53 -7.11 -29.15 -4.39
CA ALA A 53 -7.83 -29.95 -5.38
C ALA A 53 -7.12 -31.26 -5.75
N THR A 54 -5.79 -31.29 -5.72
CA THR A 54 -4.98 -32.41 -6.25
C THR A 54 -4.18 -33.17 -5.20
N GLY A 55 -4.00 -32.61 -4.01
CA GLY A 55 -3.07 -33.12 -2.98
C GLY A 55 -1.59 -32.84 -3.28
N GLU A 56 -1.26 -32.29 -4.45
CA GLU A 56 0.13 -32.15 -4.93
C GLU A 56 0.69 -30.73 -4.78
N GLY A 57 2.00 -30.65 -4.48
CA GLY A 57 2.72 -29.36 -4.45
C GLY A 57 2.60 -28.55 -3.16
N LEU A 58 2.38 -29.21 -2.01
CA LEU A 58 2.33 -28.57 -0.68
C LEU A 58 3.52 -27.65 -0.41
N ALA A 59 4.74 -28.07 -0.73
CA ALA A 59 5.94 -27.28 -0.49
C ALA A 59 5.92 -25.94 -1.25
N ILE A 60 5.47 -25.96 -2.52
CA ILE A 60 5.38 -24.75 -3.36
C ILE A 60 4.23 -23.86 -2.88
N ALA A 61 3.11 -24.44 -2.46
CA ALA A 61 2.01 -23.69 -1.86
C ALA A 61 2.47 -22.97 -0.58
N ASN A 62 3.13 -23.66 0.35
CA ASN A 62 3.67 -23.07 1.58
C ASN A 62 4.70 -21.97 1.28
N LEU A 63 5.65 -22.24 0.38
CA LEU A 63 6.65 -21.26 -0.03
C LEU A 63 5.99 -20.00 -0.62
N SER A 64 4.95 -20.16 -1.43
CA SER A 64 4.20 -19.03 -2.02
C SER A 64 3.53 -18.17 -0.95
N VAL A 65 3.00 -18.79 0.12
CA VAL A 65 2.36 -18.07 1.23
C VAL A 65 3.40 -17.30 2.02
N LEU A 66 4.56 -17.90 2.32
CA LEU A 66 5.66 -17.21 2.99
C LEU A 66 6.17 -16.01 2.18
N LEU A 67 6.39 -16.20 0.87
CA LEU A 67 6.82 -15.15 -0.03
C LEU A 67 5.79 -14.01 -0.08
N LYS A 68 4.50 -14.35 -0.27
CA LYS A 68 3.40 -13.38 -0.27
C LYS A 68 3.37 -12.56 1.01
N THR A 69 3.51 -13.21 2.16
CA THR A 69 3.54 -12.53 3.47
C THR A 69 4.75 -11.61 3.60
N GLY A 70 5.93 -12.03 3.15
CA GLY A 70 7.11 -11.17 3.13
C GLY A 70 6.92 -9.91 2.28
N ILE A 71 6.29 -10.03 1.11
CA ILE A 71 6.01 -8.88 0.25
C ILE A 71 4.90 -7.99 0.85
N LEU A 72 3.90 -8.57 1.55
CA LEU A 72 2.91 -7.79 2.32
C LEU A 72 3.58 -6.94 3.41
N LEU A 73 4.56 -7.51 4.12
CA LEU A 73 5.33 -6.76 5.12
C LEU A 73 6.15 -5.64 4.47
N LEU A 74 6.76 -5.91 3.30
CA LEU A 74 7.53 -4.91 2.57
C LEU A 74 6.66 -3.73 2.11
N ILE A 75 5.50 -4.00 1.50
CA ILE A 75 4.60 -2.93 1.04
C ILE A 75 4.03 -2.15 2.21
N MET A 76 3.73 -2.81 3.34
CA MET A 76 3.27 -2.16 4.56
C MET A 76 4.33 -1.20 5.11
N VAL A 77 5.57 -1.67 5.33
CA VAL A 77 6.66 -0.85 5.86
C VAL A 77 6.94 0.35 4.95
N THR A 78 7.04 0.12 3.64
CA THR A 78 7.27 1.21 2.67
C THR A 78 6.08 2.16 2.57
N GLY A 79 4.85 1.67 2.78
CA GLY A 79 3.64 2.48 2.87
C GLY A 79 3.64 3.37 4.11
N SER A 80 4.00 2.83 5.27
CA SER A 80 4.13 3.59 6.51
C SER A 80 5.19 4.69 6.42
N ILE A 81 6.31 4.43 5.73
CA ILE A 81 7.34 5.46 5.47
C ILE A 81 6.77 6.56 4.56
N TRP A 82 6.06 6.19 3.49
CA TRP A 82 5.40 7.17 2.62
C TRP A 82 4.42 8.05 3.41
N GLU A 83 3.59 7.45 4.26
CA GLU A 83 2.65 8.19 5.11
C GLU A 83 3.38 9.15 6.06
N LYS A 84 4.46 8.70 6.70
CA LYS A 84 5.25 9.56 7.59
C LYS A 84 5.83 10.76 6.85
N VAL A 85 6.33 10.58 5.63
CA VAL A 85 6.90 11.68 4.84
C VAL A 85 5.83 12.67 4.38
N VAL A 86 4.64 12.20 4.00
CA VAL A 86 3.59 13.07 3.43
C VAL A 86 2.77 13.73 4.54
N PHE A 87 2.36 12.97 5.56
CA PHE A 87 1.39 13.38 6.57
C PHE A 87 1.98 13.60 7.97
N ASP A 88 3.26 13.27 8.18
CA ASP A 88 3.94 13.29 9.49
C ASP A 88 3.37 12.28 10.51
N GLU A 89 2.59 11.30 10.05
CA GLU A 89 1.99 10.23 10.87
C GLU A 89 2.49 8.85 10.46
N TRP A 90 2.67 7.95 11.43
CA TRP A 90 3.01 6.56 11.17
C TRP A 90 1.74 5.73 11.08
N LEU A 91 1.35 5.37 9.85
CA LEU A 91 0.26 4.44 9.55
C LEU A 91 -1.14 4.99 9.90
N PHE A 92 -2.11 4.83 9.00
CA PHE A 92 -3.48 5.35 9.14
C PHE A 92 -3.59 6.87 9.25
N ALA A 93 -2.86 7.61 8.40
CA ALA A 93 -3.14 9.04 8.24
C ALA A 93 -4.63 9.26 7.96
N LYS A 94 -5.21 10.35 8.47
CA LYS A 94 -6.67 10.64 8.36
C LYS A 94 -7.30 10.33 6.99
N PRO A 95 -6.66 10.61 5.84
CA PRO A 95 -7.22 10.28 4.52
C PRO A 95 -7.42 8.78 4.21
N PHE A 96 -6.86 7.86 5.00
CA PHE A 96 -7.06 6.41 4.86
C PHE A 96 -8.28 5.87 5.60
N PHE A 97 -8.87 6.67 6.50
CA PHE A 97 -10.17 6.33 7.05
C PHE A 97 -11.24 6.70 6.02
N TRP A 98 -12.14 5.77 5.77
CA TRP A 98 -13.30 5.97 4.90
C TRP A 98 -14.38 6.67 5.73
N GLU A 99 -14.83 7.85 5.29
CA GLU A 99 -16.00 8.58 5.82
C GLU A 99 -17.24 8.30 4.97
#